data_AF-A0A7Y6YLA7-F1
#
_entry.id   AF-A0A7Y6YLA7-F1
#
_cell.length_a   1.000
_cell.length_b   1.000
_cell.length_c   1.000
_cell.angle_alpha   90.00
_cell.angle_beta   90.00
_cell.angle_gamma   90.00
#
_symmetry.space_group_name_H-M   'P 1'
#
loop_
_entity.id
_entity.type
_entity.pdbx_description
1 polymer ?
#
loop_
_entity_poly.entity_id
_entity_poly.type
_entity_poly.pdbx_seq_one_letter_code
_entity_poly.pdbx_strand_id
1 'polypeptide(L)'
;MAAKLSASVGRKGKNLPEDVKTVQQLLNAFAGQSGIKKVKPDGTPTPVLEKMIGQFQQEICGFKPDCRIDPGKTTIKKLNAGPGKAKAEKKAKEKQDEKAKEDAKAKAVKAAKDALVKEAKAKSLDQSGWAALLEEIEDYATSLYDSYFAKGEKKGEDPQKAAKQAAEKAAKEAQKKAAENVIKTVDTGGLCKPGRLTGKTQGVKKKILDVLYEVSSHYGETIHVVSGLRDKKGQASAMYGGWNSHLKRGKIYSYLKSNEELRLELDGFVQAGDKKGFIACMFKKANWKYISRHLSGQAVDVTTRTDPKIISALSTCLRYLAERNSEGIKCHHFDNRKLIYPVPDNIKKKWKM
;
A
#
# COMPACT_ATOMS: atom_id res chain seq x y z
N MET A 1 23.29 -27.58 49.33
CA MET A 1 23.35 -28.90 48.68
C MET A 1 22.05 -29.13 47.89
N ALA A 2 22.11 -29.80 46.75
CA ALA A 2 20.90 -30.15 46.00
C ALA A 2 20.07 -31.19 46.80
N ALA A 3 18.79 -30.92 47.01
CA ALA A 3 17.92 -31.86 47.70
C ALA A 3 17.70 -33.12 46.84
N LYS A 4 17.78 -34.28 47.47
CA LYS A 4 17.48 -35.59 46.84
C LYS A 4 16.20 -36.11 47.44
N LEU A 5 15.27 -36.53 46.58
CA LEU A 5 14.05 -37.21 47.00
C LEU A 5 14.30 -38.72 47.05
N SER A 6 13.82 -39.39 48.09
CA SER A 6 13.89 -40.84 48.22
C SER A 6 12.76 -41.56 47.47
N ALA A 7 11.63 -40.87 47.29
CA ALA A 7 10.45 -41.36 46.62
C ALA A 7 9.71 -40.25 45.84
N SER A 8 8.68 -40.62 45.08
CA SER A 8 7.89 -39.67 44.29
C SER A 8 6.90 -38.89 45.16
N VAL A 9 6.72 -37.60 44.85
CA VAL A 9 5.82 -36.67 45.55
C VAL A 9 4.78 -36.09 44.59
N GLY A 10 3.54 -35.94 45.03
CA GLY A 10 2.42 -35.41 44.24
C GLY A 10 1.40 -36.48 43.84
N ARG A 11 0.71 -36.24 42.73
CA ARG A 11 -0.38 -37.10 42.23
C ARG A 11 0.10 -38.53 42.04
N LYS A 12 -0.55 -39.48 42.73
CA LYS A 12 -0.18 -40.92 42.71
C LYS A 12 1.30 -41.18 43.08
N GLY A 13 1.93 -40.26 43.81
CA GLY A 13 3.26 -40.43 44.39
C GLY A 13 3.23 -41.26 45.67
N LYS A 14 4.39 -41.77 46.10
CA LYS A 14 4.52 -42.42 47.42
C LYS A 14 4.32 -41.42 48.57
N ASN A 15 4.63 -40.15 48.34
CA ASN A 15 4.41 -39.04 49.27
C ASN A 15 5.01 -39.29 50.67
N LEU A 16 6.27 -39.71 50.72
CA LEU A 16 6.98 -39.85 52.01
C LEU A 16 7.07 -38.46 52.69
N PRO A 17 6.77 -38.34 54.00
CA PRO A 17 6.65 -37.03 54.66
C PRO A 17 7.87 -36.12 54.50
N GLU A 18 9.09 -36.67 54.58
CA GLU A 18 10.32 -35.88 54.42
C GLU A 18 10.53 -35.38 52.98
N ASP A 19 10.16 -36.18 51.98
CA ASP A 19 10.19 -35.78 50.57
C ASP A 19 9.14 -34.70 50.29
N VAL A 20 7.93 -34.86 50.85
CA VAL A 20 6.85 -33.86 50.74
C VAL A 20 7.28 -32.53 51.35
N LYS A 21 7.86 -32.55 52.55
CA LYS A 21 8.37 -31.36 53.24
C LYS A 21 9.44 -30.65 52.42
N THR A 22 10.36 -31.42 51.86
CA THR A 22 11.41 -30.92 50.95
C THR A 22 10.80 -30.23 49.74
N VAL A 23 9.82 -30.86 49.07
CA VAL A 23 9.15 -30.27 47.90
C VAL A 23 8.38 -29.00 48.27
N GLN A 24 7.66 -28.98 49.41
CA GLN A 24 6.96 -27.79 49.92
C GLN A 24 7.94 -26.62 50.13
N GLN A 25 9.10 -26.86 50.74
CA GLN A 25 10.14 -25.85 50.95
C GLN A 25 10.67 -25.30 49.62
N LEU A 26 10.99 -26.17 48.67
CA LEU A 26 11.50 -25.77 47.36
C LEU A 26 10.47 -24.97 46.56
N LEU A 27 9.21 -25.41 46.52
CA LEU A 27 8.14 -24.69 45.83
C LEU A 27 7.83 -23.33 46.46
N ASN A 28 7.95 -23.21 47.79
CA ASN A 28 7.78 -21.92 48.47
C ASN A 28 8.80 -20.86 48.03
N ALA A 29 9.98 -21.27 47.53
CA ALA A 29 10.95 -20.35 46.94
C ALA A 29 10.47 -19.75 45.60
N PHE A 30 9.56 -20.43 44.89
CA PHE A 30 8.95 -19.97 43.63
C PHE A 30 7.61 -19.25 43.83
N ALA A 31 7.05 -19.24 45.04
CA ALA A 31 5.76 -18.65 45.35
C ALA A 31 5.60 -17.20 44.86
N GLY A 32 6.66 -16.38 44.97
CA GLY A 32 6.65 -14.99 44.52
C GLY A 32 6.71 -14.80 42.99
N GLN A 33 7.09 -15.82 42.22
CA GLN A 33 7.20 -15.74 40.76
C GLN A 33 5.95 -16.24 40.03
N SER A 34 5.27 -17.24 40.61
CA SER A 34 4.11 -17.90 40.01
C SER A 34 2.76 -17.41 40.55
N GLY A 35 2.76 -16.41 41.45
CA GLY A 35 1.54 -15.97 42.14
C GLY A 35 0.91 -17.05 43.03
N ILE A 36 1.69 -18.06 43.40
CA ILE A 36 1.24 -19.22 44.17
C ILE A 36 1.34 -18.89 45.66
N LYS A 37 0.27 -19.16 46.43
CA LYS A 37 0.30 -19.04 47.90
C LYS A 37 1.29 -20.04 48.50
N LYS A 38 2.14 -19.59 49.42
CA LYS A 38 3.04 -20.48 50.17
C LYS A 38 2.25 -21.52 50.95
N VAL A 39 2.76 -22.73 51.01
CA VAL A 39 2.22 -23.83 51.82
C VAL A 39 3.10 -24.06 53.05
N LYS A 40 2.51 -24.55 54.14
CA LYS A 40 3.28 -24.94 55.32
C LYS A 40 4.14 -26.17 54.98
N PRO A 41 5.45 -26.20 55.27
CA PRO A 41 6.28 -27.38 55.04
C PRO A 41 6.10 -28.41 56.17
N ASP A 42 4.97 -29.10 56.16
CA ASP A 42 4.55 -30.06 57.20
C ASP A 42 4.67 -31.52 56.78
N GLY A 43 5.07 -31.81 55.53
CA GLY A 43 5.17 -33.18 55.03
C GLY A 43 3.83 -33.81 54.65
N THR A 44 2.72 -33.07 54.73
CA THR A 44 1.39 -33.58 54.38
C THR A 44 1.08 -33.35 52.89
N PRO A 45 0.82 -34.41 52.10
CA PRO A 45 0.39 -34.24 50.72
C PRO A 45 -1.03 -33.65 50.68
N THR A 46 -1.20 -32.50 50.04
CA THR A 46 -2.50 -31.83 49.92
C THR A 46 -2.87 -31.56 48.46
N PRO A 47 -4.16 -31.40 48.12
CA PRO A 47 -4.58 -30.97 46.79
C PRO A 47 -3.95 -29.63 46.37
N VAL A 48 -3.66 -28.75 47.34
CA VAL A 48 -2.95 -27.49 47.10
C VAL A 48 -1.53 -27.76 46.63
N LEU A 49 -0.78 -28.62 47.31
CA LEU A 49 0.57 -29.02 46.90
C LEU A 49 0.58 -29.63 45.49
N GLU A 50 -0.38 -30.51 45.20
CA GLU A 50 -0.51 -31.11 43.86
C GLU A 50 -0.70 -30.04 42.77
N LYS A 51 -1.56 -29.05 43.03
CA LYS A 51 -1.77 -27.90 42.14
C LYS A 51 -0.49 -27.07 41.97
N MET A 52 0.26 -26.83 43.05
CA MET A 52 1.54 -26.11 42.98
C MET A 52 2.56 -26.83 42.10
N ILE A 53 2.65 -28.16 42.22
CA ILE A 53 3.53 -28.98 41.37
C ILE A 53 3.12 -28.83 39.90
N GLY A 54 1.82 -28.93 39.60
CA GLY A 54 1.31 -28.76 38.25
C GLY A 54 1.61 -27.38 37.66
N GLN A 55 1.39 -26.31 38.43
CA GLN A 55 1.71 -24.95 37.99
C GLN A 55 3.21 -24.77 37.76
N PHE A 56 4.07 -25.25 38.65
CA PHE A 56 5.52 -25.20 38.48
C PHE A 56 5.98 -25.95 37.22
N GLN A 57 5.43 -27.13 36.97
CA GLN A 57 5.73 -27.91 35.76
C GLN A 57 5.30 -27.17 34.48
N GLN A 58 4.11 -26.57 34.51
CA GLN A 58 3.59 -25.83 33.38
C GLN A 58 4.39 -24.55 33.10
N GLU A 59 4.60 -23.71 34.13
CA GLU A 59 5.17 -22.37 33.97
C GLU A 59 6.70 -22.36 33.92
N ILE A 60 7.36 -23.16 34.76
CA ILE A 60 8.81 -23.16 34.91
C ILE A 60 9.45 -24.29 34.10
N CYS A 61 8.83 -25.48 34.09
CA CYS A 61 9.37 -26.59 33.34
C CYS A 61 8.98 -26.57 31.85
N GLY A 62 7.84 -25.95 31.51
CA GLY A 62 7.40 -25.75 30.13
C GLY A 62 6.84 -27.02 29.46
N PHE A 63 6.31 -27.97 30.24
CA PHE A 63 5.67 -29.17 29.72
C PHE A 63 4.28 -29.40 30.32
N LYS A 64 3.48 -30.27 29.69
CA LYS A 64 2.14 -30.63 30.18
C LYS A 64 2.25 -31.24 31.59
N PRO A 65 1.63 -30.64 32.62
CA PRO A 65 1.83 -31.08 33.99
C PRO A 65 1.24 -32.46 34.25
N ASP A 66 2.00 -33.31 34.95
CA ASP A 66 1.53 -34.59 35.49
C ASP A 66 1.23 -34.50 37.00
N CYS A 67 1.55 -33.35 37.61
CA CYS A 67 1.42 -33.05 39.03
C CYS A 67 2.21 -34.00 39.94
N ARG A 68 3.31 -34.58 39.45
CA ARG A 68 4.18 -35.52 40.17
C ARG A 68 5.66 -35.17 40.00
N ILE A 69 6.41 -35.29 41.08
CA ILE A 69 7.86 -35.11 41.10
C ILE A 69 8.52 -36.45 41.38
N ASP A 70 9.25 -36.96 40.40
CA ASP A 70 10.03 -38.18 40.54
C ASP A 70 11.50 -37.89 40.90
N PRO A 71 12.13 -38.74 41.75
CA PRO A 71 13.55 -38.64 42.07
C PRO A 71 14.45 -38.58 40.83
N GLY A 72 15.41 -37.65 40.84
CA GLY A 72 16.41 -37.50 39.78
C GLY A 72 15.90 -36.97 38.42
N LYS A 73 14.61 -36.68 38.28
CA LYS A 73 14.01 -36.18 37.04
C LYS A 73 14.11 -34.65 36.90
N THR A 74 13.64 -34.14 35.77
CA THR A 74 13.75 -32.71 35.39
C THR A 74 13.13 -31.77 36.40
N THR A 75 11.95 -32.10 36.96
CA THR A 75 11.23 -31.22 37.89
C THR A 75 12.05 -30.92 39.15
N ILE A 76 12.61 -31.95 39.80
CA ILE A 76 13.44 -31.76 41.01
C ILE A 76 14.77 -31.07 40.70
N LYS A 77 15.34 -31.28 39.51
CA LYS A 77 16.53 -30.53 39.05
C LYS A 77 16.24 -29.03 38.94
N LYS A 78 15.08 -28.65 38.37
CA LYS A 78 14.67 -27.23 38.27
C LYS A 78 14.32 -26.62 39.63
N LEU A 79 13.70 -27.37 40.53
CA LEU A 79 13.47 -26.90 41.90
C LEU A 79 14.78 -26.60 42.64
N ASN A 80 15.74 -27.53 42.55
CA ASN A 80 17.07 -27.37 43.16
C ASN A 80 17.89 -26.22 42.57
N ALA A 81 17.69 -25.90 41.29
CA ALA A 81 18.32 -24.75 40.63
C ALA A 81 17.84 -23.40 41.21
N GLY A 82 16.63 -23.37 41.77
CA GLY A 82 16.07 -22.20 42.44
C GLY A 82 15.50 -21.12 41.50
N PRO A 83 14.77 -20.15 42.07
CA PRO A 83 14.03 -19.12 41.34
C PRO A 83 14.93 -18.16 40.55
N GLY A 84 16.16 -17.92 41.01
CA GLY A 84 17.13 -17.06 40.32
C GLY A 84 17.56 -17.64 38.98
N LYS A 85 17.92 -18.92 38.96
CA LYS A 85 18.31 -19.62 37.72
C LYS A 85 17.14 -19.79 36.76
N ALA A 86 15.95 -20.14 37.25
CA ALA A 86 14.75 -20.22 36.41
C ALA A 86 14.41 -18.87 35.74
N LYS A 87 14.50 -17.77 36.49
CA LYS A 87 14.31 -16.41 35.93
C LYS A 87 15.37 -16.07 34.88
N ALA A 88 16.63 -16.44 35.11
CA ALA A 88 17.70 -16.23 34.16
C ALA A 88 17.48 -17.05 32.86
N GLU A 89 17.09 -18.32 32.96
CA GLU A 89 16.76 -19.17 31.82
C GLU A 89 15.57 -18.63 31.02
N LYS A 90 14.51 -18.18 31.70
CA LYS A 90 13.34 -17.55 31.04
C LYS A 90 13.75 -16.29 30.27
N LYS A 91 14.49 -15.38 30.91
CA LYS A 91 14.98 -14.16 30.27
C LYS A 91 15.93 -14.45 29.09
N ALA A 92 16.77 -15.46 29.23
CA ALA A 92 17.66 -15.90 28.15
C ALA A 92 16.85 -16.43 26.95
N LYS A 93 15.80 -17.22 27.22
CA LYS A 93 14.87 -17.69 26.19
C LYS A 93 14.12 -16.55 25.51
N GLU A 94 13.54 -15.62 26.28
CA GLU A 94 12.84 -14.43 25.75
C GLU A 94 13.75 -13.62 24.82
N LYS A 95 15.01 -13.37 25.23
CA LYS A 95 15.99 -12.67 24.40
C LYS A 95 16.35 -13.45 23.14
N GLN A 96 16.46 -14.78 23.24
CA GLN A 96 16.72 -15.64 22.09
C GLN A 96 15.55 -15.62 21.10
N ASP A 97 14.31 -15.64 21.60
CA ASP A 97 13.09 -15.61 20.80
C ASP A 97 12.91 -14.23 20.13
N GLU A 98 13.20 -13.14 20.83
CA GLU A 98 13.21 -11.77 20.28
C GLU A 98 14.26 -11.63 19.17
N LYS A 99 15.49 -12.09 19.41
CA LYS A 99 16.53 -12.09 18.38
C LYS A 99 16.13 -12.92 17.17
N ALA A 100 15.56 -14.11 17.37
CA ALA A 100 15.08 -14.95 16.27
C ALA A 100 13.98 -14.26 15.46
N LYS A 101 13.10 -13.50 16.13
CA LYS A 101 12.06 -12.68 15.48
C LYS A 101 12.68 -11.56 14.63
N GLU A 102 13.65 -10.83 15.14
CA GLU A 102 14.34 -9.77 14.40
C GLU A 102 15.12 -10.31 13.20
N ASP A 103 15.89 -11.39 13.40
CA ASP A 103 16.67 -12.05 12.34
C ASP A 103 15.74 -12.58 11.23
N ALA A 104 14.61 -13.18 11.59
CA ALA A 104 13.63 -13.67 10.62
C ALA A 104 12.96 -12.52 9.84
N LYS A 105 12.62 -11.41 10.51
CA LYS A 105 12.08 -10.20 9.87
C LYS A 105 13.08 -9.61 8.88
N ALA A 106 14.32 -9.41 9.31
CA ALA A 106 15.40 -8.89 8.46
C ALA A 106 15.63 -9.79 7.24
N LYS A 107 15.59 -11.12 7.42
CA LYS A 107 15.69 -12.09 6.32
C LYS A 107 14.54 -11.96 5.32
N ALA A 108 13.30 -11.76 5.78
CA ALA A 108 12.14 -11.58 4.92
C ALA A 108 12.23 -10.29 4.10
N VAL A 109 12.59 -9.18 4.75
CA VAL A 109 12.80 -7.87 4.10
C VAL A 109 13.93 -7.96 3.07
N LYS A 110 15.07 -8.55 3.43
CA LYS A 110 16.18 -8.75 2.49
C LYS A 110 15.75 -9.56 1.27
N ALA A 111 15.06 -10.68 1.47
CA ALA A 111 14.57 -11.50 0.36
C ALA A 111 13.62 -10.74 -0.57
N ALA A 112 12.75 -9.88 -0.01
CA ALA A 112 11.86 -9.02 -0.79
C ALA A 112 12.63 -7.99 -1.62
N LYS A 113 13.62 -7.31 -1.03
CA LYS A 113 14.50 -6.35 -1.72
C LYS A 113 15.29 -7.02 -2.84
N ASP A 114 15.91 -8.17 -2.55
CA ASP A 114 16.68 -8.93 -3.54
C ASP A 114 15.80 -9.37 -4.72
N ALA A 115 14.57 -9.82 -4.45
CA ALA A 115 13.60 -10.17 -5.49
C ALA A 115 13.21 -8.96 -6.35
N LEU A 116 12.99 -7.80 -5.74
CA LEU A 116 12.69 -6.57 -6.45
C LEU A 116 13.82 -6.14 -7.37
N VAL A 117 15.06 -6.12 -6.85
CA VAL A 117 16.25 -5.75 -7.65
C VAL A 117 16.45 -6.74 -8.80
N LYS A 118 16.25 -8.04 -8.56
CA LYS A 118 16.34 -9.07 -9.60
C LYS A 118 15.34 -8.82 -10.72
N GLU A 119 14.07 -8.58 -10.38
CA GLU A 119 13.02 -8.34 -11.38
C GLU A 119 13.22 -7.01 -12.10
N ALA A 120 13.57 -5.94 -11.37
CA ALA A 120 13.88 -4.63 -11.94
C ALA A 120 15.00 -4.73 -12.99
N LYS A 121 16.09 -5.43 -12.68
CA LYS A 121 17.18 -5.71 -13.62
C LYS A 121 16.70 -6.52 -14.82
N ALA A 122 15.88 -7.55 -14.61
CA ALA A 122 15.31 -8.37 -15.69
C ALA A 122 14.42 -7.56 -16.64
N LYS A 123 13.85 -6.45 -16.16
CA LYS A 123 13.06 -5.50 -16.96
C LYS A 123 13.83 -4.25 -17.39
N SER A 124 15.16 -4.26 -17.27
CA SER A 124 16.04 -3.15 -17.66
C SER A 124 15.71 -1.81 -16.97
N LEU A 125 15.17 -1.86 -15.75
CA LEU A 125 14.97 -0.67 -14.94
C LEU A 125 16.32 -0.20 -14.40
N ASP A 126 16.60 1.10 -14.53
CA ASP A 126 17.84 1.69 -14.05
C ASP A 126 17.90 1.73 -12.52
N GLN A 127 19.09 1.99 -11.96
CA GLN A 127 19.29 2.04 -10.51
C GLN A 127 18.41 3.07 -9.82
N SER A 128 18.15 4.21 -10.47
CA SER A 128 17.27 5.24 -9.91
C SER A 128 15.81 4.78 -9.86
N GLY A 129 15.35 4.01 -10.85
CA GLY A 129 13.99 3.51 -10.96
C GLY A 129 13.59 2.51 -9.88
N TRP A 130 14.49 1.58 -9.50
CA TRP A 130 14.16 0.62 -8.44
C TRP A 130 14.53 1.09 -7.04
N ALA A 131 15.37 2.12 -6.88
CA ALA A 131 15.69 2.67 -5.56
C ALA A 131 14.44 3.16 -4.81
N ALA A 132 13.52 3.85 -5.49
CA ALA A 132 12.26 4.29 -4.89
C ALA A 132 11.34 3.11 -4.49
N LEU A 133 11.36 2.03 -5.28
CA LEU A 133 10.55 0.84 -5.01
C LEU A 133 11.09 0.03 -3.83
N LEU A 134 12.37 0.20 -3.45
CA LEU A 134 12.97 -0.51 -2.32
C LEU A 134 12.40 -0.09 -0.97
N GLU A 135 12.04 1.18 -0.80
CA GLU A 135 11.43 1.68 0.42
C GLU A 135 10.00 1.12 0.55
N GLU A 136 9.21 1.21 -0.53
CA GLU A 136 7.85 0.67 -0.55
C GLU A 136 7.81 -0.84 -0.27
N ILE A 137 8.76 -1.62 -0.82
CA ILE A 137 8.77 -3.08 -0.62
C ILE A 137 9.27 -3.46 0.78
N GLU A 138 10.12 -2.65 1.41
CA GLU A 138 10.57 -2.83 2.78
C GLU A 138 9.43 -2.68 3.77
N ASP A 139 8.68 -1.58 3.66
CA ASP A 139 7.51 -1.32 4.50
C ASP A 139 6.45 -2.40 4.33
N TYR A 140 6.20 -2.80 3.08
CA TYR A 140 5.23 -3.85 2.76
C TYR A 140 5.64 -5.21 3.35
N ALA A 141 6.90 -5.63 3.16
CA ALA A 141 7.41 -6.89 3.70
C ALA A 141 7.40 -6.89 5.24
N THR A 142 7.75 -5.76 5.86
CA THR A 142 7.69 -5.55 7.31
C THR A 142 6.27 -5.72 7.83
N SER A 143 5.30 -5.05 7.21
CA SER A 143 3.88 -5.13 7.60
C SER A 143 3.32 -6.55 7.47
N LEU A 144 3.64 -7.26 6.38
CA LEU A 144 3.25 -8.66 6.20
C LEU A 144 3.86 -9.56 7.28
N TYR A 145 5.15 -9.39 7.57
CA TYR A 145 5.81 -10.17 8.61
C TYR A 145 5.13 -10.00 9.96
N ASP A 146 4.92 -8.75 10.40
CA ASP A 146 4.30 -8.44 11.69
C ASP A 146 2.87 -9.02 11.77
N SER A 147 2.10 -8.94 10.67
CA SER A 147 0.76 -9.53 10.57
C SER A 147 0.78 -11.06 10.69
N TYR A 148 1.68 -11.74 9.97
CA TYR A 148 1.77 -13.20 10.02
C TYR A 148 2.30 -13.71 11.36
N PHE A 149 3.26 -13.00 11.96
CA PHE A 149 3.80 -13.33 13.27
C PHE A 149 2.71 -13.23 14.35
N ALA A 150 1.96 -12.12 14.38
CA ALA A 150 0.86 -11.93 15.31
C ALA A 150 -0.25 -13.00 15.17
N LYS A 151 -0.48 -13.51 13.95
CA LYS A 151 -1.40 -14.64 13.72
C LYS A 151 -0.86 -15.96 14.30
N GLY A 152 0.45 -16.19 14.25
CA GLY A 152 1.10 -17.34 14.89
C GLY A 152 1.01 -17.29 16.41
N GLU A 153 1.26 -16.11 17.00
CA GLU A 153 1.13 -15.89 18.46
C GLU A 153 -0.29 -16.15 18.95
N LYS A 154 -1.31 -15.65 18.22
CA LYS A 154 -2.73 -15.91 18.56
C LYS A 154 -3.10 -17.40 18.51
N LYS A 155 -2.36 -18.23 17.77
CA LYS A 155 -2.54 -19.68 17.71
C LYS A 155 -1.77 -20.44 18.79
N GLY A 156 -0.99 -19.74 19.63
CA GLY A 156 -0.12 -20.35 20.63
C GLY A 156 1.06 -21.11 20.01
N GLU A 157 1.49 -20.73 18.79
CA GLU A 157 2.68 -21.30 18.19
C GLU A 157 3.94 -20.88 18.97
N ASP A 158 4.95 -21.77 18.99
CA ASP A 158 6.26 -21.42 19.52
C ASP A 158 6.83 -20.19 18.78
N PRO A 159 7.36 -19.16 19.48
CA PRO A 159 7.80 -17.91 18.85
C PRO A 159 8.80 -18.09 17.70
N GLN A 160 9.74 -19.03 17.81
CA GLN A 160 10.74 -19.27 16.76
C GLN A 160 10.10 -19.91 15.52
N LYS A 161 9.15 -20.83 15.74
CA LYS A 161 8.37 -21.42 14.65
C LYS A 161 7.49 -20.37 13.97
N ALA A 162 6.81 -19.53 14.74
CA ALA A 162 5.97 -18.44 14.23
C ALA A 162 6.79 -17.43 13.41
N ALA A 163 7.96 -17.02 13.91
CA ALA A 163 8.90 -16.12 13.21
C ALA A 163 9.33 -16.69 11.85
N LYS A 164 9.75 -17.97 11.82
CA LYS A 164 10.15 -18.63 10.58
C LYS A 164 9.01 -18.67 9.55
N GLN A 165 7.82 -19.07 9.95
CA GLN A 165 6.67 -19.16 9.05
C GLN A 165 6.19 -17.78 8.55
N ALA A 166 6.24 -16.78 9.43
CA ALA A 166 5.92 -15.39 9.06
C ALA A 166 6.91 -14.87 8.01
N ALA A 167 8.21 -15.12 8.19
CA ALA A 167 9.23 -14.72 7.24
C ALA A 167 9.05 -15.38 5.86
N GLU A 168 8.78 -16.69 5.81
CA GLU A 168 8.56 -17.41 4.55
C GLU A 168 7.33 -16.88 3.79
N LYS A 169 6.21 -16.62 4.48
CA LYS A 169 4.99 -16.09 3.86
C LYS A 169 5.16 -14.64 3.40
N ALA A 170 5.72 -13.79 4.25
CA ALA A 170 5.98 -12.39 3.93
C ALA A 170 6.92 -12.27 2.72
N ALA A 171 8.00 -13.05 2.66
CA ALA A 171 8.93 -13.04 1.54
C ALA A 171 8.24 -13.45 0.22
N LYS A 172 7.42 -14.51 0.23
CA LYS A 172 6.71 -14.99 -0.98
C LYS A 172 5.71 -13.96 -1.51
N GLU A 173 4.94 -13.32 -0.63
CA GLU A 173 3.96 -12.30 -1.03
C GLU A 173 4.63 -11.00 -1.45
N ALA A 174 5.67 -10.56 -0.74
CA ALA A 174 6.45 -9.40 -1.14
C ALA A 174 7.16 -9.62 -2.49
N GLN A 175 7.66 -10.83 -2.78
CA GLN A 175 8.21 -11.16 -4.10
C GLN A 175 7.17 -11.00 -5.22
N LYS A 176 5.93 -11.46 -5.00
CA LYS A 176 4.84 -11.26 -5.96
C LYS A 176 4.55 -9.77 -6.17
N LYS A 177 4.48 -9.01 -5.07
CA LYS A 177 4.23 -7.56 -5.11
C LYS A 177 5.35 -6.79 -5.83
N ALA A 178 6.60 -7.17 -5.59
CA ALA A 178 7.76 -6.59 -6.26
C ALA A 178 7.66 -6.77 -7.78
N ALA A 179 7.27 -7.96 -8.26
CA ALA A 179 7.07 -8.18 -9.68
C ALA A 179 5.94 -7.32 -10.26
N GLU A 180 4.81 -7.21 -9.56
CA GLU A 180 3.71 -6.33 -9.99
C GLU A 180 4.13 -4.85 -10.04
N ASN A 181 4.90 -4.37 -9.05
CA ASN A 181 5.37 -3.00 -9.01
C ASN A 181 6.36 -2.71 -10.14
N VAL A 182 7.36 -3.58 -10.35
CA VAL A 182 8.31 -3.43 -11.45
C VAL A 182 7.60 -3.41 -12.80
N ILE A 183 6.65 -4.33 -13.04
CA ILE A 183 5.85 -4.33 -14.28
C ILE A 183 5.14 -2.99 -14.49
N LYS A 184 4.47 -2.46 -13.46
CA LYS A 184 3.81 -1.16 -13.54
C LYS A 184 4.80 -0.02 -13.84
N THR A 185 5.98 -0.02 -13.21
CA THR A 185 6.99 1.02 -13.43
C THR A 185 7.59 0.97 -14.83
N VAL A 186 7.81 -0.23 -15.37
CA VAL A 186 8.30 -0.45 -16.74
C VAL A 186 7.25 -0.03 -17.77
N ASP A 187 5.98 -0.37 -17.55
CA ASP A 187 4.88 0.07 -18.41
C ASP A 187 4.73 1.60 -18.43
N THR A 188 5.18 2.30 -17.38
CA THR A 188 5.24 3.78 -17.34
C THR A 188 6.50 4.39 -17.95
N GLY A 189 7.38 3.58 -18.57
CA GLY A 189 8.47 4.06 -19.42
C GLY A 189 9.73 4.53 -18.71
N GLY A 190 10.00 4.08 -17.48
CA GLY A 190 11.35 4.10 -16.87
C GLY A 190 12.18 5.36 -17.13
N LEU A 191 11.78 6.50 -16.58
CA LEU A 191 12.65 7.65 -16.33
C LEU A 191 12.05 8.46 -15.19
N CYS A 192 12.78 8.52 -14.08
CA CYS A 192 12.41 9.17 -12.84
C CYS A 192 12.32 10.70 -12.97
N LYS A 193 11.29 11.19 -13.64
CA LYS A 193 10.42 12.20 -13.07
C LYS A 193 9.01 11.70 -13.31
N PRO A 194 8.24 11.33 -12.26
CA PRO A 194 6.87 10.90 -12.47
C PRO A 194 6.20 11.99 -13.29
N GLY A 195 5.64 11.65 -14.45
CA GLY A 195 4.88 12.62 -15.22
C GLY A 195 3.91 13.32 -14.27
N ARG A 196 3.92 14.66 -14.27
CA ARG A 196 3.07 15.45 -13.38
C ARG A 196 2.04 16.16 -14.24
N LEU A 197 0.78 15.89 -13.96
CA LEU A 197 -0.33 16.70 -14.47
C LEU A 197 -0.84 17.59 -13.36
N THR A 198 -1.09 18.85 -13.68
CA THR A 198 -1.74 19.80 -12.77
C THR A 198 -2.93 20.47 -13.46
N GLY A 199 -3.80 21.12 -12.68
CA GLY A 199 -4.96 21.84 -13.21
C GLY A 199 -6.22 20.96 -13.35
N LYS A 200 -7.05 21.25 -14.35
CA LYS A 200 -8.42 20.71 -14.50
C LYS A 200 -8.44 19.34 -15.16
N THR A 201 -7.99 18.30 -14.46
CA THR A 201 -7.96 16.91 -14.98
C THR A 201 -9.21 16.09 -14.65
N GLN A 202 -10.03 16.54 -13.70
CA GLN A 202 -11.21 15.81 -13.24
C GLN A 202 -12.21 15.57 -14.40
N GLY A 203 -12.67 14.33 -14.53
CA GLY A 203 -13.66 13.92 -15.54
C GLY A 203 -13.12 13.78 -16.97
N VAL A 204 -11.84 14.09 -17.21
CA VAL A 204 -11.18 13.78 -18.49
C VAL A 204 -11.04 12.26 -18.63
N LYS A 205 -11.27 11.72 -19.82
CA LYS A 205 -11.15 10.28 -20.06
C LYS A 205 -9.73 9.80 -19.76
N LYS A 206 -9.63 8.70 -19.00
CA LYS A 206 -8.38 8.10 -18.54
C LYS A 206 -7.32 7.99 -19.63
N LYS A 207 -7.66 7.47 -20.82
CA LYS A 207 -6.68 7.30 -21.92
C LYS A 207 -6.04 8.60 -22.41
N ILE A 208 -6.73 9.75 -22.31
CA ILE A 208 -6.12 11.05 -22.62
C ILE A 208 -5.12 11.41 -21.52
N LEU A 209 -5.52 11.26 -20.25
CA LEU A 209 -4.63 11.51 -19.11
C LEU A 209 -3.40 10.60 -19.14
N ASP A 210 -3.56 9.32 -19.51
CA ASP A 210 -2.44 8.38 -19.62
C ASP A 210 -1.43 8.84 -20.67
N VAL A 211 -1.88 9.28 -21.86
CA VAL A 211 -0.99 9.87 -22.89
C VAL A 211 -0.30 11.13 -22.37
N LEU A 212 -1.01 12.00 -21.66
CA LEU A 212 -0.43 13.21 -21.06
C LEU A 212 0.64 12.86 -20.02
N TYR A 213 0.38 11.89 -19.14
CA TYR A 213 1.35 11.39 -18.17
C TYR A 213 2.57 10.78 -18.83
N GLU A 214 2.38 10.00 -19.90
CA GLU A 214 3.46 9.33 -20.62
C GLU A 214 4.39 10.34 -21.33
N VAL A 215 3.82 11.36 -21.97
CA VAL A 215 4.61 12.47 -22.55
C VAL A 215 5.28 13.28 -21.44
N SER A 216 4.56 13.63 -20.38
CA SER A 216 5.11 14.36 -19.24
C SER A 216 6.28 13.63 -18.58
N SER A 217 6.18 12.30 -18.45
CA SER A 217 7.21 11.42 -17.92
C SER A 217 8.44 11.39 -18.83
N HIS A 218 8.24 11.25 -20.13
CA HIS A 218 9.33 11.22 -21.12
C HIS A 218 10.21 12.48 -21.08
N TYR A 219 9.59 13.66 -20.99
CA TYR A 219 10.32 14.94 -20.91
C TYR A 219 10.69 15.33 -19.48
N GLY A 220 10.12 14.66 -18.47
CA GLY A 220 10.29 15.01 -17.07
C GLY A 220 9.79 16.42 -16.72
N GLU A 221 8.72 16.86 -17.37
CA GLU A 221 8.12 18.19 -17.21
C GLU A 221 6.65 18.11 -16.81
N THR A 222 6.17 19.08 -16.04
CA THR A 222 4.76 19.13 -15.63
C THR A 222 3.88 19.71 -16.74
N ILE A 223 2.83 18.98 -17.14
CA ILE A 223 1.82 19.48 -18.08
C ILE A 223 0.66 20.10 -17.28
N HIS A 224 0.38 21.39 -17.52
CA HIS A 224 -0.73 22.09 -16.88
C HIS A 224 -1.98 22.13 -17.76
N VAL A 225 -3.03 21.43 -17.34
CA VAL A 225 -4.33 21.37 -18.02
C VAL A 225 -5.20 22.54 -17.58
N VAL A 226 -5.44 23.50 -18.48
CA VAL A 226 -6.25 24.70 -18.19
C VAL A 226 -7.76 24.45 -18.34
N SER A 227 -8.14 23.42 -19.11
CA SER A 227 -9.54 23.00 -19.29
C SER A 227 -9.64 21.49 -19.54
N GLY A 228 -10.58 20.81 -18.85
CA GLY A 228 -10.84 19.38 -18.96
C GLY A 228 -12.31 19.09 -19.23
N LEU A 229 -12.96 18.26 -18.40
CA LEU A 229 -14.42 18.09 -18.47
C LEU A 229 -15.11 19.43 -18.19
N ARG A 230 -16.11 19.77 -19.00
CA ARG A 230 -16.97 20.94 -18.79
C ARG A 230 -18.43 20.53 -18.85
N ASP A 231 -19.28 21.17 -18.05
CA ASP A 231 -20.73 20.98 -18.15
C ASP A 231 -21.33 21.83 -19.29
N LYS A 232 -22.59 21.55 -19.64
CA LYS A 232 -23.31 22.24 -20.72
C LYS A 232 -23.42 23.75 -20.46
N LYS A 233 -23.70 24.15 -19.21
CA LYS A 233 -23.86 25.55 -18.81
C LYS A 233 -22.54 26.30 -18.92
N GLY A 234 -21.45 25.76 -18.41
CA GLY A 234 -20.11 26.31 -18.56
C GLY A 234 -19.72 26.42 -20.03
N GLN A 235 -20.02 25.42 -20.85
CA GLN A 235 -19.71 25.45 -22.29
C GLN A 235 -20.48 26.56 -23.02
N ALA A 236 -21.80 26.69 -22.80
CA ALA A 236 -22.57 27.78 -23.40
C ALA A 236 -22.13 29.16 -22.90
N SER A 237 -21.82 29.28 -21.61
CA SER A 237 -21.28 30.53 -21.04
C SER A 237 -19.95 30.93 -21.66
N ALA A 238 -19.04 29.97 -21.86
CA ALA A 238 -17.78 30.23 -22.55
C ALA A 238 -18.03 30.63 -24.01
N MET A 239 -18.89 29.89 -24.72
CA MET A 239 -19.27 30.22 -26.10
C MET A 239 -19.81 31.63 -26.25
N TYR A 240 -20.65 32.10 -25.33
CA TYR A 240 -21.16 33.46 -25.33
C TYR A 240 -20.01 34.49 -25.25
N GLY A 241 -19.07 34.33 -24.31
CA GLY A 241 -17.92 35.23 -24.18
C GLY A 241 -16.98 35.21 -25.39
N GLY A 242 -16.85 34.05 -26.04
CA GLY A 242 -16.04 33.87 -27.24
C GLY A 242 -16.73 34.23 -28.56
N TRP A 243 -18.02 34.53 -28.53
CA TRP A 243 -18.89 34.44 -29.71
C TRP A 243 -18.44 35.35 -30.85
N ASN A 244 -18.28 36.65 -30.57
CA ASN A 244 -17.87 37.66 -31.54
C ASN A 244 -16.36 37.67 -31.82
N SER A 245 -15.55 36.94 -31.03
CA SER A 245 -14.10 36.92 -31.16
C SER A 245 -13.64 35.69 -31.95
N HIS A 246 -13.00 34.75 -31.28
CA HIS A 246 -12.35 33.58 -31.87
C HIS A 246 -13.34 32.53 -32.36
N LEU A 247 -14.59 32.55 -31.91
CA LEU A 247 -15.63 31.63 -32.39
C LEU A 247 -16.28 32.06 -33.71
N LYS A 248 -15.94 33.27 -34.21
CA LYS A 248 -16.41 33.81 -35.49
C LYS A 248 -17.92 33.68 -35.66
N ARG A 249 -18.69 34.08 -34.63
CA ARG A 249 -20.16 33.99 -34.60
C ARG A 249 -20.67 32.56 -34.83
N GLY A 250 -20.02 31.61 -34.16
CA GLY A 250 -20.32 30.18 -34.22
C GLY A 250 -19.84 29.46 -35.49
N LYS A 251 -19.31 30.16 -36.49
CA LYS A 251 -18.95 29.59 -37.80
C LYS A 251 -17.82 28.55 -37.76
N ILE A 252 -17.04 28.52 -36.68
CA ILE A 252 -15.99 27.50 -36.50
C ILE A 252 -16.57 26.12 -36.17
N TYR A 253 -17.79 26.06 -35.63
CA TYR A 253 -18.46 24.81 -35.33
C TYR A 253 -19.23 24.34 -36.56
N SER A 254 -18.83 23.21 -37.14
CA SER A 254 -19.50 22.66 -38.32
C SER A 254 -21.01 22.51 -38.13
N TYR A 255 -21.46 22.11 -36.93
CA TYR A 255 -22.89 21.98 -36.59
C TYR A 255 -23.64 23.31 -36.66
N LEU A 256 -23.08 24.39 -36.08
CA LEU A 256 -23.71 25.71 -36.13
C LEU A 256 -23.61 26.34 -37.51
N LYS A 257 -22.54 26.03 -38.27
CA LYS A 257 -22.41 26.44 -39.66
C LYS A 257 -23.51 25.80 -40.54
N SER A 258 -23.85 24.53 -40.28
CA SER A 258 -24.94 23.84 -41.00
C SER A 258 -26.34 24.14 -40.46
N ASN A 259 -26.46 24.74 -39.28
CA ASN A 259 -27.73 25.13 -38.67
C ASN A 259 -27.79 26.66 -38.53
N GLU A 260 -28.00 27.32 -39.67
CA GLU A 260 -27.92 28.78 -39.76
C GLU A 260 -29.01 29.48 -38.94
N GLU A 261 -30.22 28.92 -38.87
CA GLU A 261 -31.32 29.46 -38.07
C GLU A 261 -30.92 29.58 -36.59
N LEU A 262 -30.47 28.46 -35.98
CA LEU A 262 -29.99 28.48 -34.58
C LEU A 262 -28.81 29.44 -34.41
N ARG A 263 -27.87 29.47 -35.36
CA ARG A 263 -26.71 30.35 -35.28
C ARG A 263 -27.10 31.83 -35.30
N LEU A 264 -28.05 32.24 -36.14
CA LEU A 264 -28.55 33.61 -36.22
C LEU A 264 -29.37 33.99 -34.99
N GLU A 265 -30.14 33.06 -34.42
CA GLU A 265 -30.83 33.29 -33.14
C GLU A 265 -29.84 33.52 -32.00
N LEU A 266 -28.78 32.71 -31.92
CA LEU A 266 -27.68 32.90 -30.97
C LEU A 266 -26.93 34.22 -31.18
N ASP A 267 -26.72 34.64 -32.44
CA ASP A 267 -26.19 35.97 -32.77
C ASP A 267 -27.07 37.09 -32.19
N GLY A 268 -28.40 36.98 -32.33
CA GLY A 268 -29.35 37.95 -31.80
C GLY A 268 -29.23 38.13 -30.29
N PHE A 269 -29.14 37.03 -29.54
CA PHE A 269 -28.92 37.08 -28.09
C PHE A 269 -27.60 37.77 -27.71
N VAL A 270 -26.51 37.52 -28.45
CA VAL A 270 -25.21 38.16 -28.17
C VAL A 270 -25.25 39.66 -28.51
N GLN A 271 -25.90 40.05 -29.61
CA GLN A 271 -26.08 41.46 -29.97
C GLN A 271 -26.92 42.22 -28.95
N ALA A 272 -27.95 41.57 -28.38
CA ALA A 272 -28.79 42.13 -27.34
C ALA A 272 -28.14 42.14 -25.94
N GLY A 273 -26.94 41.55 -25.78
CA GLY A 273 -26.31 41.40 -24.47
C GLY A 273 -26.99 40.36 -23.55
N ASP A 274 -27.90 39.54 -24.10
CA ASP A 274 -28.70 38.57 -23.33
C ASP A 274 -28.00 37.21 -23.21
N LYS A 275 -27.06 37.12 -22.26
CA LYS A 275 -26.38 35.88 -21.92
C LYS A 275 -27.33 34.77 -21.44
N LYS A 276 -28.40 35.12 -20.72
CA LYS A 276 -29.33 34.13 -20.17
C LYS A 276 -30.14 33.48 -21.29
N GLY A 277 -30.67 34.29 -22.20
CA GLY A 277 -31.37 33.82 -23.40
C GLY A 277 -30.48 32.96 -24.30
N PHE A 278 -29.22 33.36 -24.52
CA PHE A 278 -28.26 32.55 -25.27
C PHE A 278 -28.09 31.14 -24.67
N ILE A 279 -27.88 31.05 -23.35
CA ILE A 279 -27.70 29.76 -22.67
C ILE A 279 -28.98 28.93 -22.76
N ALA A 280 -30.16 29.53 -22.52
CA ALA A 280 -31.44 28.83 -22.63
C ALA A 280 -31.69 28.29 -24.04
N CYS A 281 -31.41 29.10 -25.07
CA CYS A 281 -31.50 28.70 -26.48
C CYS A 281 -30.58 27.51 -26.78
N MET A 282 -29.32 27.55 -26.34
CA MET A 282 -28.38 26.42 -26.47
C MET A 282 -28.92 25.15 -25.81
N PHE A 283 -29.47 25.23 -24.60
CA PHE A 283 -30.03 24.05 -23.91
C PHE A 283 -31.22 23.46 -24.66
N LYS A 284 -32.08 24.31 -25.21
CA LYS A 284 -33.29 23.90 -25.92
C LYS A 284 -33.01 23.32 -27.31
N LYS A 285 -32.09 23.93 -28.06
CA LYS A 285 -31.95 23.69 -29.51
C LYS A 285 -30.61 23.07 -29.93
N ALA A 286 -29.56 23.15 -29.12
CA ALA A 286 -28.24 22.67 -29.55
C ALA A 286 -28.09 21.15 -29.40
N ASN A 287 -27.56 20.49 -30.45
CA ASN A 287 -27.08 19.13 -30.32
C ASN A 287 -25.69 19.10 -29.68
N TRP A 288 -25.67 18.99 -28.36
CA TRP A 288 -24.47 19.05 -27.51
C TRP A 288 -23.35 18.07 -27.92
N LYS A 289 -23.68 16.95 -28.56
CA LYS A 289 -22.68 15.98 -29.08
C LYS A 289 -21.72 16.61 -30.08
N TYR A 290 -22.18 17.60 -30.84
CA TYR A 290 -21.42 18.27 -31.90
C TYR A 290 -20.86 19.63 -31.49
N ILE A 291 -21.20 20.12 -30.29
CA ILE A 291 -20.73 21.42 -29.79
C ILE A 291 -19.31 21.33 -29.25
N SER A 292 -19.02 20.42 -28.32
CA SER A 292 -17.69 20.34 -27.70
C SER A 292 -17.40 18.97 -27.14
N ARG A 293 -16.17 18.50 -27.34
CA ARG A 293 -15.67 17.23 -26.77
C ARG A 293 -15.29 17.36 -25.29
N HIS A 294 -15.17 18.58 -24.77
CA HIS A 294 -15.02 18.80 -23.33
C HIS A 294 -16.24 18.34 -22.54
N LEU A 295 -17.43 18.29 -23.16
CA LEU A 295 -18.67 17.84 -22.49
C LEU A 295 -18.68 16.36 -22.12
N SER A 296 -17.82 15.57 -22.77
CA SER A 296 -17.72 14.12 -22.58
C SER A 296 -16.33 13.69 -22.06
N GLY A 297 -15.52 14.66 -21.60
CA GLY A 297 -14.14 14.43 -21.16
C GLY A 297 -13.21 13.96 -22.28
N GLN A 298 -13.58 14.19 -23.54
CA GLN A 298 -12.87 13.70 -24.74
C GLN A 298 -11.87 14.71 -25.32
N ALA A 299 -11.66 15.83 -24.63
CA ALA A 299 -10.68 16.84 -24.98
C ALA A 299 -10.08 17.47 -23.73
N VAL A 300 -8.90 18.06 -23.90
CA VAL A 300 -8.16 18.84 -22.91
C VAL A 300 -7.55 20.07 -23.57
N ASP A 301 -7.50 21.17 -22.84
CA ASP A 301 -6.74 22.35 -23.20
C ASP A 301 -5.52 22.43 -22.28
N VAL A 302 -4.34 22.56 -22.88
CA VAL A 302 -3.07 22.69 -22.19
C VAL A 302 -2.58 24.14 -22.28
N THR A 303 -1.90 24.64 -21.24
CA THR A 303 -1.36 26.01 -21.22
C THR A 303 -0.40 26.27 -22.39
N THR A 304 -0.42 27.50 -22.93
CA THR A 304 0.50 27.96 -23.99
C THR A 304 1.94 28.11 -23.55
N ARG A 305 2.22 28.00 -22.24
CA ARG A 305 3.58 27.98 -21.69
C ARG A 305 4.25 26.60 -21.79
N THR A 306 3.54 25.58 -22.27
CA THR A 306 4.07 24.22 -22.39
C THR A 306 5.11 24.15 -23.50
N ASP A 307 6.21 23.44 -23.25
CA ASP A 307 7.31 23.32 -24.20
C ASP A 307 6.81 22.81 -25.58
N PRO A 308 7.21 23.44 -26.71
CA PRO A 308 6.82 23.01 -28.04
C PRO A 308 7.13 21.53 -28.36
N LYS A 309 8.18 20.92 -27.78
CA LYS A 309 8.51 19.49 -27.93
C LYS A 309 7.44 18.61 -27.29
N ILE A 310 6.92 18.99 -26.12
CA ILE A 310 5.80 18.31 -25.46
C ILE A 310 4.54 18.42 -26.32
N ILE A 311 4.24 19.61 -26.85
CA ILE A 311 3.09 19.82 -27.75
C ILE A 311 3.22 18.94 -29.02
N SER A 312 4.42 18.90 -29.60
CA SER A 312 4.73 18.05 -30.75
C SER A 312 4.53 16.56 -30.41
N ALA A 313 5.04 16.09 -29.27
CA ALA A 313 4.86 14.71 -28.80
C ALA A 313 3.38 14.37 -28.56
N LEU A 314 2.62 15.21 -27.86
CA LEU A 314 1.18 15.04 -27.67
C LEU A 314 0.45 14.95 -29.03
N SER A 315 0.85 15.75 -30.02
CA SER A 315 0.24 15.73 -31.36
C SER A 315 0.51 14.44 -32.15
N THR A 316 1.49 13.63 -31.73
CA THR A 316 1.69 12.29 -32.29
C THR A 316 0.58 11.32 -31.86
N CYS A 317 0.03 11.51 -30.65
CA CYS A 317 -0.90 10.59 -30.00
C CYS A 317 -2.32 11.14 -29.84
N LEU A 318 -2.53 12.44 -30.01
CA LEU A 318 -3.82 13.14 -29.90
C LEU A 318 -4.00 14.08 -31.08
N ARG A 319 -5.24 14.43 -31.41
CA ARG A 319 -5.51 15.43 -32.44
C ARG A 319 -5.23 16.80 -31.85
N TYR A 320 -4.22 17.47 -32.36
CA TYR A 320 -3.89 18.85 -32.00
C TYR A 320 -4.67 19.84 -32.86
N LEU A 321 -5.20 20.89 -32.23
CA LEU A 321 -5.77 22.06 -32.88
C LEU A 321 -5.12 23.31 -32.27
N ALA A 322 -4.44 24.09 -33.12
CA ALA A 322 -3.90 25.40 -32.74
C ALA A 322 -5.06 26.41 -32.70
N GLU A 323 -5.79 26.42 -31.59
CA GLU A 323 -7.01 27.21 -31.43
C GLU A 323 -6.98 28.00 -30.11
N ARG A 324 -7.83 29.01 -30.01
CA ARG A 324 -8.20 29.58 -28.71
C ARG A 324 -9.32 28.71 -28.15
N ASN A 325 -9.28 28.37 -26.87
CA ASN A 325 -10.42 27.69 -26.25
C ASN A 325 -11.64 28.61 -26.28
N SER A 326 -12.82 28.05 -26.00
CA SER A 326 -14.07 28.81 -25.97
C SER A 326 -14.09 30.01 -25.02
N GLU A 327 -13.14 30.14 -24.10
CA GLU A 327 -13.00 31.28 -23.19
C GLU A 327 -12.06 32.38 -23.75
N GLY A 328 -11.57 32.22 -24.98
CA GLY A 328 -10.68 33.16 -25.66
C GLY A 328 -9.21 33.10 -25.21
N ILE A 329 -8.89 32.20 -24.27
CA ILE A 329 -7.55 31.97 -23.77
C ILE A 329 -6.76 31.20 -24.83
N LYS A 330 -5.54 31.67 -25.14
CA LYS A 330 -4.63 30.92 -26.00
C LYS A 330 -4.21 29.64 -25.27
N CYS A 331 -4.54 28.49 -25.83
CA CYS A 331 -4.21 27.17 -25.30
C CYS A 331 -3.80 26.23 -26.43
N HIS A 332 -3.28 25.06 -26.07
CA HIS A 332 -3.10 23.96 -27.01
C HIS A 332 -4.27 22.99 -26.80
N HIS A 333 -5.17 22.91 -27.77
CA HIS A 333 -6.32 22.03 -27.70
C HIS A 333 -5.96 20.63 -28.22
N PHE A 334 -6.29 19.61 -27.44
CA PHE A 334 -6.13 18.21 -27.83
C PHE A 334 -7.42 17.44 -27.65
N ASP A 335 -7.78 16.64 -28.66
CA ASP A 335 -8.90 15.70 -28.57
C ASP A 335 -8.52 14.27 -28.95
N ASN A 336 -9.37 13.32 -28.57
CA ASN A 336 -9.12 11.89 -28.75
C ASN A 336 -9.47 11.34 -30.16
N ARG A 337 -9.69 12.18 -31.19
CA ARG A 337 -9.98 11.68 -32.55
C ARG A 337 -8.77 11.02 -33.22
N LYS A 338 -7.56 11.30 -32.74
CA LYS A 338 -6.30 10.66 -33.16
C LYS A 338 -5.67 9.85 -32.00
N LEU A 339 -6.48 9.37 -31.04
CA LEU A 339 -5.96 8.73 -29.84
C LEU A 339 -5.15 7.47 -30.16
N ILE A 340 -3.86 7.48 -29.81
CA ILE A 340 -2.98 6.31 -29.81
C ILE A 340 -2.68 5.94 -28.36
N TYR A 341 -3.19 4.81 -27.89
CA TYR A 341 -2.96 4.30 -26.54
C TYR A 341 -3.14 2.76 -26.47
N PRO A 342 -2.21 1.99 -25.87
CA PRO A 342 -0.94 2.43 -25.28
C PRO A 342 -0.02 3.08 -26.31
N VAL A 343 0.90 3.97 -25.90
CA VAL A 343 1.80 4.63 -26.85
C VAL A 343 2.93 3.66 -27.23
N PRO A 344 2.99 3.19 -28.49
CA PRO A 344 4.02 2.23 -28.88
C PRO A 344 5.40 2.90 -29.02
N ASP A 345 6.47 2.13 -28.86
CA ASP A 345 7.85 2.65 -28.89
C ASP A 345 8.22 3.36 -30.19
N ASN A 346 7.68 2.92 -31.33
CA ASN A 346 7.91 3.58 -32.61
C ASN A 346 7.32 5.00 -32.68
N ILE A 347 6.31 5.31 -31.87
CA ILE A 347 5.79 6.67 -31.70
C ILE A 347 6.66 7.45 -30.72
N LYS A 348 7.09 6.84 -29.60
CA LYS A 348 8.02 7.45 -28.63
C LYS A 348 9.34 7.85 -29.26
N LYS A 349 9.88 7.04 -30.19
CA LYS A 349 11.11 7.35 -30.95
C LYS A 349 11.02 8.65 -31.78
N LYS A 350 9.80 9.17 -32.01
CA LYS A 350 9.58 10.45 -32.71
C LYS A 350 9.61 11.65 -31.77
N TRP A 351 9.58 11.43 -30.45
CA TRP A 351 9.68 12.47 -29.44
C TRP A 351 11.15 12.85 -29.31
N LYS A 352 11.48 14.08 -29.71
CA LYS A 352 12.85 14.59 -29.72
C LYS A 352 13.21 15.06 -28.31
N MET A 353 14.35 14.64 -27.77
CA MET A 353 14.89 15.16 -26.50
C MET A 353 15.21 16.66 -26.57
#